data_AF-A0A969PS54-F1
#
_entry.id   AF-A0A969PS54-F1
#
_cell.length_a   1.000
_cell.length_b   1.000
_cell.length_c   1.000
_cell.angle_alpha   90.00
_cell.angle_beta   90.00
_cell.angle_gamma   90.00
#
_symmetry.space_group_name_H-M   'P 1'
#
loop_
_entity.id
_entity.type
_entity.pdbx_description
1 polymer ?
#
loop_
_entity_poly.entity_id
_entity_poly.type
_entity_poly.pdbx_seq_one_letter_code
_entity_poly.pdbx_strand_id
1 'polypeptide(L)' 'GYSVHQRPTDTRCLIPHLELLRSWSLPFPKQLAADAGYGSEPTYTYLLEEAPLQAENPFLIPYNTLAAETKPSFT' A
#
# COMPACT_ATOMS: atom_id res chain seq x y z
N GLY A 1 3.27 -7.77 -15.86
CA GLY A 1 1.94 -7.69 -16.52
C GLY A 1 1.20 -6.46 -16.03
N TYR A 2 -0.05 -6.26 -16.46
CA TYR A 2 -0.93 -5.18 -15.99
C TYR A 2 -2.31 -5.73 -15.62
N SER A 3 -3.02 -5.07 -14.70
CA SER A 3 -4.42 -5.38 -14.34
C SER A 3 -5.28 -4.14 -14.51
N VAL A 4 -6.53 -4.32 -14.99
CA VAL A 4 -7.49 -3.22 -15.18
C VAL A 4 -8.62 -3.40 -14.19
N HIS A 5 -8.87 -2.35 -13.40
CA HIS A 5 -9.94 -2.32 -12.41
C HIS A 5 -10.91 -1.20 -12.78
N GLN A 6 -12.18 -1.55 -13.05
CA GLN A 6 -13.14 -0.65 -13.71
C GLN A 6 -13.87 0.33 -12.78
N ARG A 7 -13.45 0.48 -11.52
CA ARG A 7 -14.15 1.37 -10.57
C ARG A 7 -13.53 2.78 -10.58
N PRO A 8 -14.33 3.85 -10.65
CA PRO A 8 -13.82 5.23 -10.75
C PRO A 8 -13.14 5.74 -9.47
N THR A 9 -13.40 5.12 -8.32
CA THR A 9 -12.79 5.44 -7.01
C THR A 9 -12.06 4.22 -6.45
N ASP A 10 -11.20 3.61 -7.25
CA ASP A 10 -10.58 2.33 -6.91
C ASP A 10 -9.32 2.50 -6.03
N THR A 11 -9.50 3.13 -4.88
CA THR A 11 -8.52 3.14 -3.78
C THR A 11 -8.23 1.72 -3.26
N ARG A 12 -9.06 0.74 -3.64
CA ARG A 12 -8.94 -0.67 -3.29
C ARG A 12 -8.20 -1.52 -4.33
N CYS A 13 -7.66 -0.94 -5.40
CA CYS A 13 -6.87 -1.67 -6.40
C CYS A 13 -5.55 -2.20 -5.90
N LEU A 14 -4.94 -1.52 -4.93
CA LEU A 14 -3.53 -1.78 -4.62
C LEU A 14 -3.33 -3.19 -4.06
N ILE A 15 -4.12 -3.58 -3.05
CA ILE A 15 -4.06 -4.90 -2.44
C ILE A 15 -4.27 -6.03 -3.47
N PRO A 16 -5.37 -6.07 -4.25
CA PRO A 16 -5.57 -7.12 -5.25
C PRO A 16 -4.49 -7.11 -6.35
N HIS A 17 -3.90 -5.95 -6.66
CA HIS A 17 -2.77 -5.88 -7.59
C HIS A 17 -1.49 -6.50 -7.01
N LEU A 18 -1.19 -6.26 -5.72
CA LEU A 18 -0.04 -6.85 -5.04
C LEU A 18 -0.19 -8.37 -4.86
N GLU A 19 -1.40 -8.85 -4.59
CA GLU A 19 -1.70 -10.28 -4.57
C GLU A 19 -1.53 -10.94 -5.95
N LEU A 20 -1.95 -10.25 -7.02
CA LEU A 20 -1.68 -10.74 -8.38
C LEU A 20 -0.17 -10.77 -8.67
N LEU A 21 0.58 -9.75 -8.25
CA LEU A 21 2.05 -9.73 -8.38
C LEU A 21 2.71 -10.88 -7.61
N ARG A 22 2.21 -11.24 -6.41
CA ARG A 22 2.67 -12.41 -5.65
C ARG A 22 2.42 -13.72 -6.38
N SER A 23 1.32 -13.82 -7.12
CA SER A 23 1.00 -15.02 -7.91
C SER A 23 1.94 -15.23 -9.10
N TRP A 24 2.66 -14.19 -9.53
CA TRP A 24 3.62 -14.30 -10.61
C TRP A 24 4.94 -14.89 -10.11
N SER A 25 5.56 -15.74 -10.92
CA SER A 25 6.91 -16.28 -10.66
C SER A 25 8.02 -15.25 -10.90
N LEU A 26 7.74 -13.95 -10.73
CA LEU A 26 8.66 -12.85 -10.93
C LEU A 26 9.14 -12.32 -9.58
N PRO A 27 10.36 -11.78 -9.49
CA PRO A 27 10.81 -11.12 -8.28
C PRO A 27 9.86 -9.99 -7.87
N PHE A 28 9.50 -9.96 -6.59
CA PHE A 28 8.68 -8.89 -6.04
C PHE A 28 9.43 -7.55 -6.14
N PRO A 29 8.75 -6.41 -6.42
CA PRO A 29 9.41 -5.13 -6.55
C PRO A 29 10.14 -4.73 -5.27
N LYS A 30 11.29 -4.06 -5.45
CA LYS A 30 12.08 -3.52 -4.35
C LYS A 30 11.52 -2.21 -3.77
N GLN A 31 10.51 -1.62 -4.37
CA GLN A 31 9.93 -0.39 -3.88
C GLN A 31 8.50 -0.28 -4.39
N LEU A 32 7.63 0.24 -3.55
CA LEU A 32 6.24 0.51 -3.90
C LEU A 32 5.97 2.00 -3.70
N ALA A 33 5.56 2.69 -4.76
CA ALA A 33 5.16 4.09 -4.70
C ALA A 33 3.75 4.23 -5.28
N ALA A 34 2.89 4.99 -4.61
CA ALA A 34 1.53 5.24 -5.05
C ALA A 34 1.03 6.61 -4.57
N ASP A 35 -0.01 7.13 -5.21
CA ASP A 35 -0.67 8.37 -4.82
C ASP A 35 -1.33 8.24 -3.43
N ALA A 36 -1.55 9.38 -2.76
CA ALA A 36 -2.30 9.54 -1.51
C ALA A 36 -3.68 8.87 -1.53
N GLY A 37 -4.29 8.72 -2.71
CA GLY A 37 -5.53 7.96 -2.88
C GLY A 37 -5.44 6.51 -2.38
N TYR A 38 -4.23 5.93 -2.33
CA TYR A 38 -3.98 4.59 -1.78
C TYR A 38 -3.51 4.61 -0.32
N GLY A 39 -3.30 5.79 0.27
CA GLY A 39 -2.98 5.95 1.69
C GLY A 39 -4.24 5.80 2.54
N SER A 40 -4.77 4.59 2.66
CA SER A 40 -5.84 4.25 3.60
C SER A 40 -5.33 3.31 4.68
N GLU A 41 -5.96 3.32 5.87
CA GLU A 41 -5.57 2.43 6.97
C GLU A 41 -5.50 0.95 6.53
N PRO A 42 -6.51 0.38 5.83
CA PRO A 42 -6.44 -1.01 5.38
C PRO A 42 -5.27 -1.29 4.43
N THR A 43 -4.88 -0.28 3.65
CA THR A 43 -3.73 -0.39 2.74
C THR A 43 -2.41 -0.40 3.51
N TYR A 44 -2.28 0.48 4.51
CA TYR A 44 -1.08 0.56 5.34
C TYR A 44 -0.87 -0.72 6.17
N THR A 45 -1.93 -1.21 6.80
CA THR A 45 -1.91 -2.45 7.59
C THR A 45 -1.48 -3.64 6.72
N TYR A 46 -2.05 -3.77 5.51
CA TYR A 46 -1.60 -4.78 4.55
C TYR A 46 -0.11 -4.61 4.15
N LEU A 47 0.36 -3.39 3.91
CA LEU A 47 1.76 -3.15 3.51
C LEU A 47 2.77 -3.42 4.63
N LEU A 48 2.36 -3.24 5.89
CA LEU A 48 3.20 -3.48 7.07
C LEU A 48 3.22 -4.94 7.51
N GLU A 49 2.06 -5.60 7.50
CA GLU A 49 1.89 -6.94 8.09
C GLU A 49 2.00 -8.05 7.06
N GLU A 50 1.53 -7.80 5.83
CA GLU A 50 1.29 -8.85 4.85
C GLU A 50 2.18 -8.74 3.61
N ALA A 51 2.55 -7.55 3.15
CA ALA A 51 3.30 -7.40 1.92
C ALA A 51 4.73 -7.94 2.05
N PRO A 52 5.25 -8.70 1.06
CA PRO A 52 6.63 -9.19 1.05
C PRO A 52 7.60 -8.10 0.59
N LEU A 53 7.33 -6.86 1.00
CA LEU A 53 8.26 -5.75 0.88
C LEU A 53 9.35 -6.04 1.90
N GLN A 54 10.51 -6.48 1.42
CA GLN A 54 11.68 -6.79 2.26
C GLN A 54 11.94 -5.63 3.22
N ALA A 55 12.39 -5.90 4.45
CA ALA A 55 12.59 -4.90 5.50
C ALA A 55 13.45 -3.68 5.10
N GLU A 56 14.21 -3.78 4.00
CA GLU A 56 15.00 -2.71 3.38
C GLU A 56 14.20 -1.79 2.42
N ASN A 57 12.95 -2.11 2.10
CA ASN A 57 12.20 -1.47 1.01
C ASN A 57 11.05 -0.62 1.55
N PRO A 58 11.22 0.72 1.65
CA PRO A 58 10.16 1.60 2.09
C PRO A 58 9.07 1.69 1.01
N PHE A 59 7.80 1.65 1.43
CA PHE A 59 6.70 2.08 0.57
C PHE A 59 6.51 3.60 0.70
N LEU A 60 6.35 4.28 -0.43
CA LEU A 60 6.20 5.72 -0.53
C LEU A 60 4.75 6.05 -0.90
N ILE A 61 3.86 5.92 0.06
CA ILE A 61 2.44 6.22 -0.10
C ILE A 61 2.07 7.23 1.00
N PRO A 62 1.72 8.48 0.68
CA PRO A 62 1.38 9.45 1.70
C PRO A 62 0.07 9.07 2.40
N TYR A 63 0.13 8.92 3.74
CA TYR A 63 -1.05 8.64 4.56
C TYR A 63 -1.60 9.94 5.16
N ASN A 64 -2.64 10.48 4.53
CA ASN A 64 -3.18 11.80 4.90
C ASN A 64 -3.76 11.83 6.34
N THR A 65 -4.22 10.70 6.88
CA THR A 65 -4.80 10.62 8.23
C THR A 65 -3.79 10.26 9.34
N LEU A 66 -2.61 9.72 9.04
CA LEU A 66 -1.59 9.41 10.07
C LEU A 66 -1.11 10.65 10.84
N ALA A 67 -0.93 11.75 10.11
CA ALA A 67 -0.46 13.00 10.68
C ALA A 67 -1.48 13.60 11.68
N ALA A 68 -2.76 13.23 11.54
CA ALA A 68 -3.81 13.63 12.47
C ALA A 68 -3.96 12.67 13.66
N GLU A 69 -3.62 11.38 13.50
CA GLU A 69 -3.65 10.35 14.55
C GLU A 69 -2.44 10.42 15.50
N THR A 70 -1.29 10.90 15.04
CA THR A 70 -0.09 11.14 15.87
C THR A 70 -0.16 12.44 16.68
N LYS A 71 -1.35 12.88 17.11
CA LYS A 71 -1.45 13.89 18.16
C LYS A 71 -0.87 13.28 19.44
N PRO A 72 0.18 13.86 20.05
CA PRO A 72 0.67 13.35 21.32
C PRO A 72 -0.44 13.49 22.35
N SER A 73 -0.78 12.38 23.00
CA SER A 73 -1.59 12.39 24.22
C SER A 73 -0.82 13.20 25.25
N PHE A 74 -1.13 14.49 25.37
CA PHE A 74 -0.71 15.29 26.51
C PHE A 74 -1.45 14.73 27.73
N THR A 75 -0.75 13.96 28.55
CA THR A 75 -1.11 13.65 29.95
C THR A 75 -0.26 14.52 30.84
#